data_AF-A0A2A5DF96-F1
#
_entry.id   AF-A0A2A5DF96-F1
#
_cell.length_a   1.000
_cell.length_b   1.000
_cell.length_c   1.000
_cell.angle_alpha   90.00
_cell.angle_beta   90.00
_cell.angle_gamma   90.00
#
_symmetry.space_group_name_H-M   'P 1'
#
loop_
_entity.id
_entity.type
_entity.pdbx_description
1 polymer ?
#
loop_
_entity_poly.entity_id
_entity_poly.type
_entity_poly.pdbx_seq_one_letter_code
_entity_poly.pdbx_strand_id
1 'polypeptide(L)'
;MLTAHVLDPGFAQRFWEFLDAGGYARWERADGEPVRYRFQDPTHAEYPAMLELLGRPLGEPPDGRIIGLMPVGEDLSDLSVILLDEDMLHVVVEQRQVLAGVSCLKPFGLILLKARAYQDLLGRRQAGERVHSSDIRKHRNDVFRMAALLAPGHDFTAPKSTRSDLLRFLDEVEDDVETHPPILASLDGIPGGSMLERIHGLRELALGSRRVAPRNWRNGP
;
A
#
# COMPACT_ATOMS: atom_id res chain seq x y z
N MET A 1 3.32 2.60 4.75
CA MET A 1 4.38 2.62 3.73
C MET A 1 5.33 3.75 4.07
N LEU A 2 6.61 3.44 4.24
CA LEU A 2 7.70 4.40 4.39
C LEU A 2 8.15 4.85 3.00
N THR A 3 8.53 6.12 2.84
CA THR A 3 9.00 6.64 1.55
C THR A 3 10.31 7.39 1.73
N ALA A 4 11.28 7.13 0.86
CA ALA A 4 12.57 7.81 0.82
C ALA A 4 12.84 8.27 -0.61
N HIS A 5 13.16 9.55 -0.80
CA HIS A 5 13.33 10.18 -2.12
C HIS A 5 14.76 10.64 -2.41
N VAL A 6 15.69 10.41 -1.48
CA VAL A 6 17.12 10.72 -1.65
C VAL A 6 17.93 9.53 -1.15
N LEU A 7 18.46 8.75 -2.09
CA LEU A 7 19.49 7.76 -1.83
C LEU A 7 20.84 8.45 -2.06
N ASP A 8 21.24 9.34 -1.16
CA ASP A 8 22.65 9.75 -1.13
C ASP A 8 23.52 8.57 -0.70
N PRO A 9 24.82 8.53 -1.03
CA PRO A 9 25.70 7.42 -0.66
C PRO A 9 25.70 7.09 0.85
N GLY A 10 25.38 8.06 1.71
CA GLY A 10 25.25 7.84 3.15
C GLY A 10 23.95 7.16 3.56
N PHE A 11 22.90 7.16 2.73
CA PHE A 11 21.65 6.43 3.03
C PHE A 11 21.89 4.94 3.14
N ALA A 12 22.56 4.32 2.16
CA ALA A 12 22.79 2.88 2.14
C ALA A 12 23.54 2.44 3.40
N GLN A 13 24.61 3.16 3.76
CA GLN A 13 25.36 2.91 4.98
C GLN A 13 24.49 3.00 6.24
N ARG A 14 23.74 4.10 6.41
CA ARG A 14 22.85 4.27 7.57
C ARG A 14 21.74 3.22 7.63
N PHE A 15 21.27 2.77 6.47
CA PHE A 15 20.26 1.72 6.38
C PHE A 15 20.84 0.37 6.78
N TRP A 16 22.07 0.04 6.39
CA TRP A 16 22.76 -1.14 6.88
C TRP A 16 22.98 -1.11 8.39
N GLU A 17 23.45 0.01 8.92
CA GLU A 17 23.61 0.22 10.37
C GLU A 17 22.27 0.05 11.13
N PHE A 18 21.16 0.53 10.55
CA PHE A 18 19.82 0.33 11.09
C PHE A 18 19.42 -1.15 11.12
N LEU A 19 19.67 -1.88 10.03
CA LEU A 19 19.35 -3.31 9.95
C LEU A 19 20.19 -4.15 10.92
N ASP A 20 21.45 -3.78 11.12
CA ASP A 20 22.32 -4.39 12.13
C ASP A 20 21.84 -4.10 13.55
N ALA A 21 21.51 -2.84 13.86
CA ALA A 21 21.00 -2.46 15.17
C ALA A 21 19.64 -3.11 15.50
N GLY A 22 18.81 -3.39 14.48
CA GLY A 22 17.56 -4.14 14.63
C GLY A 22 17.74 -5.66 14.70
N GLY A 23 18.92 -6.17 14.36
CA GLY A 23 19.24 -7.60 14.35
C GLY A 23 18.35 -8.41 13.41
N TYR A 24 18.05 -7.90 12.22
CA TYR A 24 17.24 -8.63 11.23
C TYR A 24 17.96 -9.92 10.81
N ALA A 25 17.29 -11.07 10.94
CA ALA A 25 17.90 -12.38 10.66
C ALA A 25 17.71 -12.85 9.21
N ARG A 26 16.63 -12.43 8.53
CA ARG A 26 16.32 -12.82 7.15
C ARG A 26 16.45 -11.66 6.19
N TRP A 27 17.35 -11.78 5.22
CA TRP A 27 17.70 -10.76 4.24
C TRP A 27 17.51 -11.37 2.84
N GLU A 28 16.54 -10.86 2.11
CA GLU A 28 16.15 -11.41 0.81
C GLU A 28 16.12 -10.31 -0.24
N ARG A 29 16.46 -10.66 -1.48
CA ARG A 29 16.32 -9.78 -2.64
C ARG A 29 15.67 -10.49 -3.83
N ALA A 30 14.90 -9.74 -4.60
CA ALA A 30 14.52 -10.10 -5.95
C ALA A 30 15.23 -9.15 -6.91
N ASP A 31 15.95 -9.72 -7.86
CA ASP A 31 16.65 -8.97 -8.90
C ASP A 31 15.63 -8.50 -9.96
N GLY A 32 15.79 -7.28 -10.46
CA GLY A 32 14.85 -6.64 -11.39
C GLY A 32 15.08 -5.12 -11.48
N GLU A 33 14.30 -4.43 -12.31
CA GLU A 33 14.25 -2.97 -12.33
C GLU A 33 12.82 -2.49 -12.04
N PRO A 34 12.53 -1.99 -10.81
CA PRO A 34 13.45 -1.78 -9.68
C PRO A 34 13.83 -3.06 -8.92
N VAL A 35 14.97 -3.04 -8.20
CA VAL A 35 15.39 -4.10 -7.28
C VAL A 35 14.54 -4.05 -6.02
N ARG A 36 14.22 -5.23 -5.49
CA ARG A 36 13.44 -5.40 -4.27
C ARG A 36 14.25 -6.04 -3.17
N TYR A 37 14.22 -5.47 -1.98
CA TYR A 37 14.79 -6.04 -0.77
C TYR A 37 13.70 -6.27 0.28
N ARG A 38 13.89 -7.31 1.09
CA ARG A 38 13.05 -7.64 2.23
C ARG A 38 13.94 -8.05 3.40
N PHE A 39 13.64 -7.48 4.56
CA PHE A 39 14.32 -7.76 5.81
C PHE A 39 13.29 -8.14 6.86
N GLN A 40 13.45 -9.31 7.48
CA GLN A 40 12.49 -9.87 8.42
C GLN A 40 13.19 -10.40 9.67
N ASP A 41 12.37 -10.70 10.67
CA ASP A 41 12.76 -11.30 11.95
C ASP A 41 13.82 -10.48 12.68
N PRO A 42 13.50 -9.23 13.09
CA PRO A 42 14.38 -8.48 13.97
C PRO A 42 14.46 -9.17 15.34
N THR A 43 15.63 -9.13 15.97
CA THR A 43 15.80 -9.58 17.37
C THR A 43 15.18 -8.59 18.36
N HIS A 44 15.03 -7.33 17.96
CA HIS A 44 14.49 -6.25 18.79
C HIS A 44 13.03 -5.93 18.44
N ALA A 45 12.13 -6.07 19.43
CA ALA A 45 10.70 -5.83 19.24
C ALA A 45 10.31 -4.36 18.94
N GLU A 46 11.21 -3.41 19.20
CA GLU A 46 11.01 -1.99 18.86
C GLU A 46 11.21 -1.70 17.37
N TYR A 47 11.78 -2.65 16.62
CA TYR A 47 12.00 -2.52 15.19
C TYR A 47 10.81 -3.07 14.39
N PRO A 48 10.56 -2.55 13.17
CA PRO A 48 9.52 -3.09 12.29
C PRO A 48 9.71 -4.58 12.05
N ALA A 49 8.66 -5.38 12.25
CA ALA A 49 8.70 -6.82 12.04
C ALA A 49 9.14 -7.23 10.62
N MET A 50 8.91 -6.35 9.64
CA MET A 50 9.36 -6.49 8.27
C MET A 50 9.66 -5.12 7.68
N LEU A 51 10.76 -5.02 6.94
CA LEU A 51 11.10 -3.91 6.07
C LEU A 51 11.15 -4.38 4.63
N GLU A 52 10.61 -3.56 3.74
CA GLU A 52 10.63 -3.81 2.31
C GLU A 52 11.06 -2.54 1.58
N LEU A 53 12.03 -2.69 0.69
CA LEU A 53 12.59 -1.58 -0.09
C LEU A 53 12.46 -1.90 -1.58
N LEU A 54 11.93 -0.94 -2.34
CA LEU A 54 11.90 -0.98 -3.80
C LEU A 54 12.72 0.20 -4.32
N GLY A 55 13.67 -0.06 -5.20
CA GLY A 55 14.44 1.01 -5.80
C GLY A 55 15.70 0.54 -6.51
N ARG A 56 16.76 1.33 -6.37
CA ARG A 56 18.08 1.00 -6.91
C ARG A 56 18.81 0.02 -5.98
N PRO A 57 19.79 -0.75 -6.50
CA PRO A 57 20.64 -1.57 -5.65
C PRO A 57 21.26 -0.76 -4.52
N LEU A 58 21.23 -1.30 -3.29
CA LEU A 58 21.82 -0.66 -2.10
C LEU A 58 23.36 -0.79 -2.02
N GLY A 59 23.99 -1.45 -3.00
CA GLY A 59 25.40 -1.84 -2.93
C GLY A 59 25.62 -3.10 -2.09
N GLU A 60 26.88 -3.37 -1.75
CA GLU A 60 27.25 -4.51 -0.91
C GLU A 60 26.93 -4.21 0.57
N PRO A 61 26.35 -5.17 1.31
CA PRO A 61 26.16 -5.03 2.75
C PRO A 61 27.51 -5.06 3.48
N PRO A 62 27.59 -4.46 4.69
CA PRO A 62 28.80 -4.51 5.50
C PRO A 62 29.16 -5.95 5.87
N ASP A 63 30.44 -6.15 6.21
CA ASP A 63 31.01 -7.40 6.71
C ASP A 63 30.80 -8.64 5.81
N GLY A 64 30.57 -8.42 4.51
CA GLY A 64 30.40 -9.50 3.53
C GLY A 64 29.13 -10.34 3.74
N ARG A 65 28.12 -9.79 4.43
CA ARG A 65 26.86 -10.50 4.69
C ARG A 65 26.17 -10.90 3.37
N ILE A 66 25.59 -12.08 3.33
CA ILE A 66 24.94 -12.59 2.11
C ILE A 66 23.45 -12.25 2.15
N ILE A 67 22.95 -11.63 1.08
CA ILE A 67 21.52 -11.43 0.83
C ILE A 67 21.01 -12.60 -0.02
N GLY A 68 20.08 -13.37 0.52
CA GLY A 68 19.49 -14.51 -0.19
C GLY A 68 18.62 -14.06 -1.37
N LEU A 69 18.52 -14.89 -2.40
CA LEU A 69 17.52 -14.66 -3.46
C LEU A 69 16.14 -15.10 -2.96
N MET A 70 15.12 -14.29 -3.25
CA MET A 70 13.74 -14.64 -2.95
C MET A 70 13.32 -15.87 -3.78
N PRO A 71 12.57 -16.83 -3.20
CA PRO A 71 12.03 -17.96 -3.93
C PRO A 71 11.16 -17.50 -5.11
N VAL A 72 11.33 -18.15 -6.26
CA VAL A 72 10.51 -17.89 -7.46
C VAL A 72 9.04 -18.15 -7.13
N GLY A 73 8.20 -17.12 -7.25
CA GLY A 73 6.77 -17.16 -6.93
C GLY A 73 6.38 -16.47 -5.62
N GLU A 74 7.28 -16.39 -4.62
CA GLU A 74 7.08 -15.53 -3.44
C GLU A 74 7.34 -14.04 -3.74
N ASP A 75 8.00 -13.77 -4.88
CA ASP A 75 8.10 -12.44 -5.45
C ASP A 75 6.71 -11.82 -5.72
N LEU A 76 5.71 -12.65 -6.00
CA LEU A 76 4.44 -12.18 -6.56
C LEU A 76 3.32 -12.03 -5.53
N SER A 77 3.45 -12.61 -4.33
CA SER A 77 2.37 -12.72 -3.33
C SER A 77 2.47 -11.73 -2.17
N ASP A 78 3.67 -11.32 -1.73
CA ASP A 78 3.81 -10.63 -0.45
C ASP A 78 4.08 -9.12 -0.52
N LEU A 79 4.63 -8.62 -1.64
CA LEU A 79 4.44 -7.24 -2.07
C LEU A 79 3.81 -7.27 -3.45
N SER A 80 2.59 -6.76 -3.51
CA SER A 80 2.14 -5.87 -4.56
C SER A 80 3.25 -5.47 -5.55
N VAL A 81 3.19 -6.09 -6.73
CA VAL A 81 3.65 -5.56 -8.01
C VAL A 81 2.92 -4.24 -8.25
N ILE A 82 3.08 -3.24 -7.37
CA ILE A 82 2.84 -1.87 -7.79
C ILE A 82 4.12 -1.55 -8.52
N LEU A 83 4.13 -1.86 -9.82
CA LEU A 83 4.99 -1.16 -10.72
C LEU A 83 4.62 0.31 -10.53
N LEU A 84 5.44 1.05 -9.80
CA LEU A 84 5.23 2.48 -9.59
C LEU A 84 5.53 3.13 -10.93
N ASP A 85 4.50 3.17 -11.78
CA ASP A 85 4.51 4.05 -12.93
C ASP A 85 4.70 5.51 -12.45
N GLU A 86 5.04 6.38 -13.38
CA GLU A 86 5.38 7.77 -13.08
C GLU A 86 4.26 8.47 -12.28
N ASP A 87 3.01 8.14 -12.59
CA ASP A 87 1.84 8.69 -11.91
C ASP A 87 1.70 8.18 -10.48
N MET A 88 1.90 6.89 -10.22
CA MET A 88 1.88 6.35 -8.86
C MET A 88 3.08 6.85 -8.05
N LEU A 89 4.25 7.04 -8.68
CA LEU A 89 5.39 7.68 -8.02
C LEU A 89 5.05 9.12 -7.61
N HIS A 90 4.40 9.88 -8.48
CA HIS A 90 3.90 11.23 -8.15
C HIS A 90 2.93 11.19 -6.95
N VAL A 91 2.03 10.20 -6.88
CA VAL A 91 1.17 10.00 -5.69
C VAL A 91 2.00 9.76 -4.43
N VAL A 92 3.02 8.90 -4.50
CA VAL A 92 3.90 8.60 -3.36
C VAL A 92 4.62 9.86 -2.85
N VAL A 93 5.04 10.74 -3.76
CA VAL A 93 5.69 12.02 -3.44
C VAL A 93 4.70 13.01 -2.82
N GLU A 94 3.57 13.27 -3.48
CA GLU A 94 2.61 14.31 -3.08
C GLU A 94 1.79 13.95 -1.84
N GLN A 95 1.47 12.66 -1.69
CA GLN A 95 0.69 12.16 -0.55
C GLN A 95 1.59 11.80 0.64
N ARG A 96 2.84 12.26 0.65
CA ARG A 96 3.76 12.08 1.78
C ARG A 96 3.38 12.98 2.95
N GLN A 97 3.68 12.50 4.15
CA GLN A 97 3.65 13.26 5.40
C GLN A 97 4.81 12.83 6.28
N VAL A 98 5.19 13.67 7.25
CA VAL A 98 6.18 13.32 8.26
C VAL A 98 5.45 13.11 9.59
N LEU A 99 5.56 11.91 10.15
CA LEU A 99 5.01 11.56 11.46
C LEU A 99 6.16 11.15 12.36
N ALA A 100 6.36 11.85 13.48
CA ALA A 100 7.46 11.59 14.42
C ALA A 100 8.85 11.51 13.75
N GLY A 101 9.12 12.39 12.77
CA GLY A 101 10.38 12.40 12.01
C GLY A 101 10.48 11.36 10.90
N VAL A 102 9.46 10.52 10.73
CA VAL A 102 9.42 9.44 9.73
C VAL A 102 8.54 9.84 8.55
N SER A 103 9.08 9.70 7.34
CA SER A 103 8.35 9.96 6.09
C SER A 103 7.42 8.79 5.76
N CYS A 104 6.12 9.06 5.78
CA CYS A 104 5.05 8.08 5.61
C CYS A 104 4.05 8.55 4.55
N LEU A 105 3.35 7.62 3.91
CA LEU A 105 2.23 7.95 3.04
C LEU A 105 0.97 8.29 3.85
N LYS A 106 0.23 9.33 3.44
CA LYS A 106 -1.10 9.66 3.97
C LYS A 106 -2.10 8.54 3.65
N PRO A 107 -3.21 8.43 4.43
CA PRO A 107 -4.24 7.42 4.18
C PRO A 107 -4.74 7.39 2.73
N PHE A 108 -4.91 8.56 2.10
CA PHE A 108 -5.36 8.62 0.70
C PHE A 108 -4.35 8.04 -0.29
N GLY A 109 -3.05 8.35 -0.14
CA GLY A 109 -2.03 7.74 -0.99
C GLY A 109 -2.00 6.21 -0.82
N LEU A 110 -2.19 5.70 0.40
CA LEU A 110 -2.27 4.26 0.63
C LEU A 110 -3.52 3.63 -0.01
N ILE A 111 -4.66 4.33 -0.02
CA ILE A 111 -5.88 3.89 -0.72
C ILE A 111 -5.60 3.74 -2.21
N LEU A 112 -5.02 4.74 -2.87
CA LEU A 112 -4.69 4.70 -4.30
C LEU A 112 -3.75 3.54 -4.61
N LEU A 113 -2.73 3.36 -3.78
CA LEU A 113 -1.76 2.28 -3.89
C LEU A 113 -2.43 0.89 -3.80
N LYS A 114 -3.34 0.71 -2.82
CA LYS A 114 -4.05 -0.56 -2.63
C LYS A 114 -5.10 -0.81 -3.71
N ALA A 115 -5.78 0.21 -4.19
CA ALA A 115 -6.72 0.11 -5.31
C ALA A 115 -5.98 -0.34 -6.58
N ARG A 116 -4.80 0.25 -6.87
CA ARG A 116 -3.99 -0.19 -8.01
C ARG A 116 -3.52 -1.64 -7.88
N ALA A 117 -2.98 -2.02 -6.72
CA ALA A 117 -2.54 -3.40 -6.49
C ALA A 117 -3.68 -4.42 -6.65
N TYR A 118 -4.91 -4.06 -6.25
CA TYR A 118 -6.08 -4.88 -6.49
C TYR A 118 -6.34 -5.09 -7.99
N GLN A 119 -6.30 -4.01 -8.78
CA GLN A 119 -6.45 -4.06 -10.24
C GLN A 119 -5.37 -4.92 -10.91
N ASP A 120 -4.11 -4.77 -10.49
CA ASP A 120 -3.01 -5.54 -11.03
C ASP A 120 -3.19 -7.05 -10.75
N LEU A 121 -3.59 -7.43 -9.53
CA LEU A 121 -3.85 -8.83 -9.19
C LEU A 121 -5.04 -9.41 -9.98
N LEU A 122 -6.08 -8.63 -10.24
CA LEU A 122 -7.19 -9.04 -11.08
C LEU A 122 -6.76 -9.25 -12.54
N GLY A 123 -6.01 -8.30 -13.11
CA GLY A 123 -5.47 -8.40 -14.46
C GLY A 123 -4.58 -9.64 -14.64
N ARG A 124 -3.68 -9.90 -13.68
CA ARG A 124 -2.82 -11.10 -13.67
C ARG A 124 -3.63 -12.39 -13.60
N ARG A 125 -4.67 -12.43 -12.75
CA ARG A 125 -5.58 -13.57 -12.66
C ARG A 125 -6.32 -13.80 -13.97
N GLN A 126 -6.77 -12.74 -14.65
CA GLN A 126 -7.41 -12.82 -15.97
C GLN A 126 -6.44 -13.30 -17.05
N ALA A 127 -5.15 -12.95 -16.94
CA ALA A 127 -4.08 -13.43 -17.81
C ALA A 127 -3.67 -14.89 -17.55
N GLY A 128 -4.30 -15.58 -16.59
CA GLY A 128 -4.04 -16.99 -16.28
C GLY A 128 -2.90 -17.22 -15.28
N GLU A 129 -2.36 -16.17 -14.66
CA GLU A 129 -1.37 -16.32 -13.59
C GLU A 129 -1.99 -16.88 -12.30
N ARG A 130 -1.18 -17.60 -11.53
CA ARG A 130 -1.58 -18.10 -10.21
C ARG A 130 -1.62 -16.94 -9.21
N VAL A 131 -2.83 -16.47 -8.90
CA VAL A 131 -3.10 -15.43 -7.90
C VAL A 131 -4.00 -16.00 -6.80
N HIS A 132 -3.61 -15.83 -5.54
CA HIS A 132 -4.44 -16.27 -4.42
C HIS A 132 -5.57 -15.26 -4.15
N SER A 133 -6.80 -15.74 -4.04
CA SER A 133 -7.97 -14.89 -3.73
C SER A 133 -7.87 -14.18 -2.39
N SER A 134 -7.05 -14.68 -1.46
CA SER A 134 -6.72 -14.02 -0.19
C SER A 134 -6.03 -12.68 -0.40
N ASP A 135 -5.16 -12.57 -1.40
CA ASP A 135 -4.31 -11.41 -1.62
C ASP A 135 -5.15 -10.26 -2.19
N ILE A 136 -6.00 -10.59 -3.18
CA ILE A 136 -7.03 -9.68 -3.70
C ILE A 136 -7.92 -9.16 -2.57
N ARG A 137 -8.41 -10.06 -1.70
CA ARG A 137 -9.28 -9.69 -0.57
C ARG A 137 -8.56 -8.80 0.45
N LYS A 138 -7.27 -9.04 0.72
CA LYS A 138 -6.45 -8.23 1.63
C LYS A 138 -6.36 -6.79 1.13
N HIS A 139 -6.03 -6.58 -0.15
CA HIS A 139 -5.96 -5.24 -0.74
C HIS A 139 -7.30 -4.49 -0.67
N ARG A 140 -8.38 -5.18 -1.05
CA ARG A 140 -9.74 -4.65 -0.93
C ARG A 140 -10.07 -4.20 0.49
N ASN A 141 -9.87 -5.08 1.47
CA ASN A 141 -10.21 -4.79 2.86
C ASN A 141 -9.34 -3.66 3.44
N ASP A 142 -8.07 -3.57 3.04
CA ASP A 142 -7.18 -2.47 3.43
C ASP A 142 -7.70 -1.11 2.92
N VAL A 143 -8.20 -1.03 1.67
CA VAL A 143 -8.82 0.20 1.15
C VAL A 143 -9.95 0.67 2.06
N PHE A 144 -10.88 -0.22 2.42
CA PHE A 144 -12.02 0.15 3.26
C PHE A 144 -11.63 0.54 4.69
N ARG A 145 -10.68 -0.17 5.29
CA ARG A 145 -10.12 0.18 6.60
C ARG A 145 -9.50 1.57 6.59
N MET A 146 -8.77 1.93 5.53
CA MET A 146 -8.13 3.24 5.42
C MET A 146 -9.12 4.35 5.05
N ALA A 147 -10.16 4.03 4.28
CA ALA A 147 -11.25 4.96 4.00
C ALA A 147 -11.95 5.42 5.28
N ALA A 148 -12.00 4.57 6.32
CA ALA A 148 -12.50 4.93 7.64
C ALA A 148 -11.67 5.99 8.37
N LEU A 149 -10.42 6.18 7.97
CA LEU A 149 -9.51 7.16 8.56
C LEU A 149 -9.57 8.51 7.82
N LEU A 150 -10.30 8.61 6.71
CA LEU A 150 -10.41 9.85 5.95
C LEU A 150 -11.27 10.87 6.70
N ALA A 151 -10.68 12.01 7.04
CA ALA A 151 -11.40 13.13 7.63
C ALA A 151 -12.17 13.93 6.54
N PRO A 152 -13.34 14.51 6.87
CA PRO A 152 -14.03 15.44 5.97
C PRO A 152 -13.12 16.60 5.57
N GLY A 153 -13.17 16.99 4.29
CA GLY A 153 -12.42 18.14 3.77
C GLY A 153 -10.93 17.93 3.50
N HIS A 154 -10.44 16.68 3.47
CA HIS A 154 -9.10 16.41 2.92
C HIS A 154 -9.01 16.88 1.46
N ASP A 155 -7.83 17.31 1.04
CA ASP A 155 -7.56 17.61 -0.37
C ASP A 155 -7.14 16.33 -1.08
N PHE A 156 -7.80 16.04 -2.20
CA PHE A 156 -7.69 14.79 -2.94
C PHE A 156 -7.20 15.08 -4.35
N THR A 157 -5.91 15.38 -4.45
CA THR A 157 -5.23 15.59 -5.71
C THR A 157 -4.41 14.35 -6.06
N ALA A 158 -4.67 13.80 -7.24
CA ALA A 158 -3.93 12.66 -7.78
C ALA A 158 -3.98 12.67 -9.33
N PRO A 159 -2.97 12.12 -10.01
CA PRO A 159 -2.99 11.95 -11.47
C PRO A 159 -4.25 11.22 -11.96
N LYS A 160 -4.66 11.50 -13.20
CA LYS A 160 -5.91 10.97 -13.76
C LYS A 160 -5.92 9.43 -13.78
N SER A 161 -4.81 8.80 -14.17
CA SER A 161 -4.65 7.33 -14.20
C SER A 161 -4.96 6.70 -12.83
N THR A 162 -4.33 7.19 -11.77
CA THR A 162 -4.53 6.67 -10.40
C THR A 162 -5.96 6.86 -9.90
N ARG A 163 -6.63 7.96 -10.30
CA ARG A 163 -8.05 8.16 -10.02
C ARG A 163 -8.94 7.20 -10.81
N SER A 164 -8.60 6.93 -12.07
CA SER A 164 -9.29 5.92 -12.88
C SER A 164 -9.14 4.52 -12.31
N ASP A 165 -7.97 4.16 -11.75
CA ASP A 165 -7.77 2.88 -11.07
C ASP A 165 -8.61 2.77 -9.78
N LEU A 166 -8.73 3.86 -9.01
CA LEU A 166 -9.63 3.92 -7.87
C LEU A 166 -11.10 3.77 -8.29
N LEU A 167 -11.54 4.46 -9.35
CA LEU A 167 -12.91 4.33 -9.85
C LEU A 167 -13.22 2.91 -10.31
N ARG A 168 -12.30 2.26 -11.05
CA ARG A 168 -12.44 0.86 -11.46
C ARG A 168 -12.55 -0.08 -10.27
N PHE A 169 -11.72 0.14 -9.25
CA PHE A 169 -11.82 -0.60 -7.99
C PHE A 169 -13.20 -0.43 -7.32
N LEU A 170 -13.73 0.79 -7.30
CA LEU A 170 -15.04 1.05 -6.70
C LEU A 170 -16.17 0.39 -7.48
N ASP A 171 -16.14 0.44 -8.81
CA ASP A 171 -17.13 -0.24 -9.67
C ASP A 171 -17.14 -1.75 -9.39
N GLU A 172 -15.96 -2.40 -9.39
CA GLU A 172 -15.88 -3.85 -9.16
C GLU A 172 -16.31 -4.26 -7.75
N VAL A 173 -16.02 -3.45 -6.73
CA VAL A 173 -16.45 -3.76 -5.37
C VAL A 173 -17.93 -3.49 -5.15
N GLU A 174 -18.50 -2.48 -5.81
CA GLU A 174 -19.93 -2.20 -5.77
C GLU A 174 -20.72 -3.37 -6.38
N ASP A 175 -20.31 -3.84 -7.56
CA ASP A 175 -20.87 -5.03 -8.21
C ASP A 175 -20.74 -6.29 -7.31
N ASP A 176 -19.57 -6.50 -6.70
CA ASP A 176 -19.32 -7.61 -5.76
C ASP A 176 -20.24 -7.53 -4.53
N VAL A 177 -20.49 -6.34 -4.00
CA VAL A 177 -21.36 -6.13 -2.82
C VAL A 177 -22.82 -6.40 -3.18
N GLU A 178 -23.28 -5.95 -4.35
CA GLU A 178 -24.64 -6.19 -4.83
C GLU A 178 -24.90 -7.68 -5.11
N THR A 179 -23.91 -8.39 -5.65
CA THR A 179 -24.03 -9.81 -6.04
C THR A 179 -23.67 -10.79 -4.92
N HIS A 180 -22.82 -10.39 -3.96
CA HIS A 180 -22.33 -11.24 -2.87
C HIS A 180 -22.34 -10.51 -1.50
N PRO A 181 -23.52 -10.36 -0.87
CA PRO A 181 -23.70 -9.66 0.41
C PRO A 181 -22.80 -10.09 1.58
N PRO A 182 -22.34 -11.36 1.72
CA PRO A 182 -21.42 -11.76 2.79
C PRO A 182 -20.08 -11.01 2.80
N ILE A 183 -19.73 -10.28 1.73
CA ILE A 183 -18.58 -9.37 1.71
C ILE A 183 -18.69 -8.29 2.80
N LEU A 184 -19.91 -7.85 3.11
CA LEU A 184 -20.19 -6.87 4.18
C LEU A 184 -19.79 -7.41 5.56
N ALA A 185 -20.02 -8.70 5.83
CA ALA A 185 -19.66 -9.34 7.09
C ALA A 185 -18.14 -9.40 7.33
N SER A 186 -17.32 -9.42 6.27
CA SER A 186 -15.86 -9.37 6.40
C SER A 186 -15.31 -8.01 6.87
N LEU A 187 -16.19 -7.01 6.97
CA LEU A 187 -15.91 -5.63 7.36
C LEU A 187 -16.79 -5.16 8.54
N ASP A 188 -17.66 -6.02 9.08
CA ASP A 188 -18.42 -5.75 10.31
C ASP A 188 -17.43 -5.52 11.46
N GLY A 189 -17.48 -4.31 12.03
CA GLY A 189 -16.57 -3.84 13.07
C GLY A 189 -15.62 -2.72 12.66
N ILE A 190 -15.63 -2.24 11.41
CA ILE A 190 -14.85 -1.05 11.01
C ILE A 190 -15.63 0.23 11.39
N PRO A 191 -15.10 1.10 12.28
CA PRO A 191 -15.79 2.31 12.73
C PRO A 191 -16.13 3.28 11.58
N GLY A 192 -17.38 3.76 11.52
CA GLY A 192 -17.78 4.90 10.67
C GLY A 192 -18.58 4.58 9.40
N GLY A 193 -19.88 4.32 9.54
CA GLY A 193 -20.83 4.27 8.40
C GLY A 193 -20.85 2.95 7.62
N SER A 194 -21.87 2.79 6.80
CA SER A 194 -22.08 1.63 5.93
C SER A 194 -21.06 1.57 4.80
N MET A 195 -20.82 0.37 4.25
CA MET A 195 -19.93 0.16 3.12
C MET A 195 -20.27 1.04 1.90
N LEU A 196 -21.56 1.15 1.58
CA LEU A 196 -22.06 1.98 0.48
C LEU A 196 -21.72 3.46 0.69
N GLU A 197 -21.87 3.98 1.90
CA GLU A 197 -21.49 5.36 2.21
C GLU A 197 -19.99 5.61 1.98
N ARG A 198 -19.14 4.61 2.26
CA ARG A 198 -17.70 4.70 1.99
C ARG A 198 -17.38 4.65 0.49
N ILE A 199 -18.05 3.77 -0.26
CA ILE A 199 -17.92 3.69 -1.72
C ILE A 199 -18.29 5.02 -2.34
N HIS A 200 -19.47 5.56 -2.01
CA HIS A 200 -19.90 6.89 -2.48
C HIS A 200 -18.94 8.00 -2.06
N GLY A 201 -18.49 7.99 -0.80
CA GLY A 201 -17.51 8.94 -0.31
C GLY A 201 -16.21 8.93 -1.13
N LEU A 202 -15.61 7.75 -1.36
CA LEU A 202 -14.41 7.62 -2.18
C LEU A 202 -14.64 8.00 -3.65
N ARG A 203 -15.82 7.69 -4.20
CA ARG A 203 -16.19 8.02 -5.59
C ARG A 203 -16.24 9.54 -5.79
N GLU A 204 -16.89 10.28 -4.89
CA GLU A 204 -16.93 11.75 -4.94
C GLU A 204 -15.53 12.37 -4.91
N LEU A 205 -14.65 11.80 -4.09
CA LEU A 205 -13.26 12.24 -3.99
C LEU A 205 -12.49 11.98 -5.28
N ALA A 206 -12.67 10.79 -5.88
CA ALA A 206 -12.03 10.43 -7.14
C ALA A 206 -12.50 11.30 -8.32
N LEU A 207 -13.77 11.71 -8.34
CA LEU A 207 -14.34 12.55 -9.40
C LEU A 207 -13.95 14.03 -9.29
N GLY A 208 -13.30 14.44 -8.19
CA GLY A 208 -12.85 15.83 -8.01
C GLY A 208 -13.97 16.79 -7.59
N SER A 209 -15.06 16.27 -7.04
CA SER A 209 -16.10 17.06 -6.40
C SER A 209 -15.50 17.73 -5.15
N ARG A 210 -15.15 19.02 -5.26
CA ARG A 210 -14.60 19.80 -4.13
C ARG A 210 -15.56 19.72 -2.93
N ARG A 211 -15.03 19.22 -1.81
CA ARG A 211 -15.61 19.11 -0.45
C ARG A 211 -16.65 18.00 -0.28
N VAL A 212 -16.24 16.93 0.40
CA VAL A 212 -17.18 16.14 1.22
C VAL A 212 -17.61 17.02 2.39
N ALA A 213 -18.89 17.42 2.41
CA ALA A 213 -19.47 18.15 3.53
C ALA A 213 -19.27 17.35 4.84
N PRO A 214 -19.05 18.02 5.99
CA PRO A 214 -18.90 17.34 7.26
C PRO A 214 -20.23 16.64 7.59
N ARG A 215 -20.31 15.33 7.36
CA ARG A 215 -21.38 14.50 7.93
C ARG A 215 -20.84 13.86 9.20
N ASN A 216 -21.62 14.01 10.27
CA ASN A 216 -21.25 13.61 11.62
C ASN A 216 -21.07 12.09 11.69
N TRP A 217 -19.82 11.63 11.58
CA TRP A 217 -19.41 10.23 11.82
C TRP A 217 -19.46 9.85 13.31
N ARG A 218 -19.85 10.78 14.18
CA ARG A 218 -20.27 10.54 15.55
C ARG A 218 -21.78 10.61 15.56
N ASN A 219 -22.44 9.47 15.46
CA ASN A 219 -23.68 9.15 16.18
C ASN A 219 -24.11 7.72 15.79
N GLY A 220 -23.85 6.78 16.69
CA GLY A 220 -24.61 5.56 16.86
C GLY A 220 -24.91 5.43 18.36
N PRO A 221 -26.09 4.89 18.73
CA PRO A 221 -26.78 5.08 20.02
C PRO A 221 -26.03 4.58 21.25
#